data_AF-A0AAV6N619-F1
#
_entry.id   AF-A0AAV6N619-F1
#
_cell.length_a   1.000
_cell.length_b   1.000
_cell.length_c   1.000
_cell.angle_alpha   90.00
_cell.angle_beta   90.00
_cell.angle_gamma   90.00
#
_symmetry.space_group_name_H-M   'P 1'
#
loop_
_entity.id
_entity.type
_entity.pdbx_description
1 polymer ?
#
loop_
_entity_poly.entity_id
_entity_poly.type
_entity_poly.pdbx_seq_one_letter_code
_entity_poly.pdbx_strand_id
1 'polypeptide(L)'
;MSNLAIQYGGINLGQGFPNFDGPEFVKEAAIQAIKDGKNQYARGYGVPDLNLAIAERFKKDTGLVVDPEKEVTVTSGCTEAIAATMLGLINPGDEVILFAPFYDSYEATLSMAGAKIKCITLRPPDFSIPINELRSAISKDTRAILMNTPHNPTGKMFTKDELNEIASLCIENDVLVFSDEVYDKLSFEMDHISIASLPGMYERTVTMNSLGKTFSLTGWKIGWAIAPPHLTWGVRQAHAFLTFATSTPMQSAAATALRAPDSYYEELKKDYMAKKAILVEGLNAVGFKVFPSSGTYFIIVDHTPFGLKNDVEFCEYLNDVEIYILLVSDQRKQI
;
A
#
# COMPACT_ATOMS: atom_id res chain seq x y z
N MET A 1 -2.46 8.88 19.84
CA MET A 1 -2.05 10.13 19.19
C MET A 1 -3.21 10.94 18.64
N SER A 2 -4.12 10.39 17.83
CA SER A 2 -5.26 11.16 17.27
C SER A 2 -6.18 11.79 18.32
N ASN A 3 -6.48 11.08 19.41
CA ASN A 3 -7.29 11.64 20.50
C ASN A 3 -6.59 12.80 21.22
N LEU A 4 -5.25 12.78 21.32
CA LEU A 4 -4.48 13.87 21.94
C LEU A 4 -4.48 15.11 21.02
N ALA A 5 -4.25 14.92 19.71
CA ALA A 5 -4.33 16.02 18.75
C ALA A 5 -5.70 16.71 18.74
N ILE A 6 -6.79 15.93 18.79
CA ILE A 6 -8.16 16.46 18.88
C ILE A 6 -8.40 17.16 20.22
N GLN A 7 -7.89 16.61 21.32
CA GLN A 7 -8.07 17.16 22.66
C GLN A 7 -7.34 18.50 22.88
N TYR A 8 -6.18 18.68 22.25
CA TYR A 8 -5.33 19.86 22.42
C TYR A 8 -5.32 20.81 21.21
N GLY A 9 -6.08 20.54 20.15
CA GLY A 9 -6.14 21.40 18.95
C GLY A 9 -4.86 21.41 18.11
N GLY A 10 -3.99 20.42 18.30
CA GLY A 10 -2.69 20.33 17.64
C GLY A 10 -2.73 19.83 16.20
N ILE A 11 -1.62 20.02 15.47
CA ILE A 11 -1.50 19.58 14.08
C ILE A 11 -1.20 18.08 14.05
N ASN A 12 -2.12 17.30 13.45
CA ASN A 12 -1.98 15.86 13.30
C ASN A 12 -1.31 15.50 11.96
N LEU A 13 -0.03 15.14 12.01
CA LEU A 13 0.76 14.63 10.88
C LEU A 13 1.01 13.11 10.99
N GLY A 14 0.51 12.46 12.04
CA GLY A 14 0.70 11.02 12.26
C GLY A 14 -0.30 10.13 11.52
N GLN A 15 -1.42 10.67 11.04
CA GLN A 15 -2.43 9.90 10.32
C GLN A 15 -2.22 9.95 8.80
N GLY A 16 -2.03 8.77 8.19
CA GLY A 16 -1.91 8.60 6.75
C GLY A 16 -3.25 8.61 6.01
N PHE A 17 -4.06 9.65 6.18
CA PHE A 17 -5.22 9.90 5.31
C PHE A 17 -5.40 11.40 5.04
N PRO A 18 -6.00 11.76 3.89
CA PRO A 18 -6.19 13.17 3.52
C PRO A 18 -7.11 13.90 4.49
N ASN A 19 -6.79 15.15 4.80
CA ASN A 19 -7.66 16.08 5.55
C ASN A 19 -8.60 16.88 4.62
N PHE A 20 -8.69 16.47 3.36
CA PHE A 20 -9.60 17.00 2.34
C PHE A 20 -10.47 15.85 1.80
N ASP A 21 -11.67 16.18 1.34
CA ASP A 21 -12.65 15.19 0.89
C ASP A 21 -12.31 14.62 -0.50
N GLY A 22 -12.93 13.49 -0.85
CA GLY A 22 -12.82 12.90 -2.18
C GLY A 22 -13.59 13.66 -3.26
N PRO A 23 -13.34 13.37 -4.54
CA PRO A 23 -13.91 14.12 -5.66
C PRO A 23 -15.42 13.91 -5.79
N GLU A 24 -16.14 15.01 -6.10
CA GLU A 24 -17.61 15.02 -6.10
C GLU A 24 -18.22 14.04 -7.09
N PHE A 25 -17.65 13.90 -8.30
CA PHE A 25 -18.16 12.98 -9.31
C PHE A 25 -18.18 11.51 -8.84
N VAL A 26 -17.29 11.13 -7.92
CA VAL A 26 -17.26 9.78 -7.34
C VAL A 26 -18.34 9.65 -6.26
N LYS A 27 -18.53 10.68 -5.43
CA LYS A 27 -19.61 10.73 -4.43
C LYS A 27 -20.99 10.71 -5.08
N GLU A 28 -21.19 11.46 -6.15
CA GLU A 28 -22.42 11.46 -6.94
C GLU A 28 -22.73 10.08 -7.53
N ALA A 29 -21.71 9.38 -8.07
CA ALA A 29 -21.87 8.02 -8.58
C ALA A 29 -22.31 7.03 -7.47
N ALA A 30 -21.79 7.18 -6.26
CA ALA A 30 -22.21 6.38 -5.11
C ALA A 30 -23.67 6.67 -4.72
N ILE A 31 -24.05 7.95 -4.64
CA ILE A 31 -25.42 8.39 -4.35
C ILE A 31 -26.39 7.83 -5.40
N GLN A 32 -26.01 7.90 -6.68
CA GLN A 32 -26.85 7.39 -7.76
C GLN A 32 -27.01 5.87 -7.68
N ALA A 33 -25.92 5.13 -7.41
CA ALA A 33 -25.99 3.68 -7.24
C ALA A 33 -26.95 3.25 -6.10
N ILE A 34 -26.96 4.01 -4.99
CA ILE A 34 -27.91 3.78 -3.89
C ILE A 34 -29.36 4.02 -4.34
N LYS A 35 -29.61 5.13 -5.05
CA LYS A 35 -30.93 5.49 -5.59
C LYS A 35 -31.44 4.46 -6.61
N ASP A 36 -30.54 3.92 -7.42
CA ASP A 36 -30.82 2.88 -8.41
C ASP A 36 -31.08 1.50 -7.77
N GLY A 37 -31.03 1.39 -6.44
CA GLY A 37 -31.34 0.16 -5.73
C GLY A 37 -30.20 -0.86 -5.71
N LYS A 38 -28.95 -0.46 -6.01
CA LYS A 38 -27.76 -1.34 -6.00
C LYS A 38 -27.29 -1.64 -4.57
N ASN A 39 -28.19 -2.16 -3.73
CA ASN A 39 -28.01 -2.33 -2.29
C ASN A 39 -27.92 -3.81 -1.85
N GLN A 40 -28.19 -4.74 -2.75
CA GLN A 40 -28.09 -6.19 -2.49
C GLN A 40 -26.64 -6.69 -2.65
N TYR A 41 -26.37 -7.91 -2.20
CA TYR A 41 -25.05 -8.52 -2.31
C TYR A 41 -24.51 -8.47 -3.74
N ALA A 42 -23.27 -8.00 -3.88
CA ALA A 42 -22.50 -8.17 -5.10
C ALA A 42 -22.10 -9.64 -5.28
N ARG A 43 -21.56 -9.96 -6.46
CA ARG A 43 -20.77 -11.19 -6.63
C ARG A 43 -19.57 -11.13 -5.69
N GLY A 44 -19.15 -12.29 -5.17
CA GLY A 44 -18.11 -12.32 -4.14
C GLY A 44 -16.83 -11.58 -4.57
N TYR A 45 -16.31 -11.87 -5.76
CA TYR A 45 -15.10 -11.23 -6.28
C TYR A 45 -15.31 -9.87 -6.97
N GLY A 46 -16.47 -9.23 -6.78
CA GLY A 46 -16.76 -7.89 -7.29
C GLY A 46 -17.79 -7.82 -8.41
N VAL A 47 -18.38 -6.64 -8.59
CA VAL A 47 -19.33 -6.36 -9.67
C VAL A 47 -18.58 -6.31 -11.03
N PRO A 48 -19.19 -6.82 -12.12
CA PRO A 48 -18.51 -6.89 -13.43
C PRO A 48 -17.93 -5.55 -13.90
N ASP A 49 -18.65 -4.45 -13.69
CA ASP A 49 -18.24 -3.12 -14.13
C ASP A 49 -16.95 -2.64 -13.43
N LEU A 50 -16.82 -2.91 -12.12
CA LEU A 50 -15.62 -2.56 -11.37
C LEU A 50 -14.44 -3.45 -11.78
N ASN A 51 -14.68 -4.76 -11.95
CA ASN A 51 -13.63 -5.68 -12.38
C ASN A 51 -13.05 -5.27 -13.73
N LEU A 52 -13.92 -4.88 -14.67
CA LEU A 52 -13.50 -4.35 -15.97
C LEU A 52 -12.69 -3.05 -15.81
N ALA A 53 -13.18 -2.09 -15.01
CA ALA A 53 -12.47 -0.83 -14.78
C ALA A 53 -11.08 -1.03 -14.14
N ILE A 54 -10.95 -2.00 -13.23
CA ILE A 54 -9.66 -2.40 -12.64
C ILE A 54 -8.74 -2.98 -13.70
N ALA A 55 -9.21 -3.92 -14.52
CA ALA A 55 -8.41 -4.53 -15.58
C ALA A 55 -7.96 -3.52 -16.65
N GLU A 56 -8.85 -2.60 -17.06
CA GLU A 56 -8.55 -1.53 -18.01
C GLU A 56 -7.50 -0.56 -17.46
N ARG A 57 -7.64 -0.14 -16.20
CA ARG A 57 -6.67 0.73 -15.53
C ARG A 57 -5.33 0.02 -15.38
N PHE A 58 -5.32 -1.23 -14.91
CA PHE A 58 -4.10 -2.02 -14.76
C PHE A 58 -3.37 -2.20 -16.10
N LYS A 59 -4.09 -2.48 -17.19
CA LYS A 59 -3.52 -2.54 -18.54
C LYS A 59 -2.93 -1.20 -18.98
N LYS A 60 -3.62 -0.09 -18.71
CA LYS A 60 -3.13 1.24 -19.04
C LYS A 60 -1.83 1.56 -18.30
N ASP A 61 -1.76 1.19 -17.03
CA ASP A 61 -0.63 1.53 -16.15
C ASP A 61 0.58 0.61 -16.34
N THR A 62 0.36 -0.67 -16.65
CA THR A 62 1.42 -1.69 -16.66
C THR A 62 1.66 -2.33 -18.03
N GLY A 63 0.74 -2.14 -18.98
CA GLY A 63 0.72 -2.86 -20.25
C GLY A 63 0.17 -4.29 -20.19
N LEU A 64 -0.09 -4.84 -18.99
CA LEU A 64 -0.57 -6.21 -18.83
C LEU A 64 -2.07 -6.33 -19.07
N VAL A 65 -2.47 -7.32 -19.86
CA VAL A 65 -3.88 -7.65 -20.08
C VAL A 65 -4.26 -8.76 -19.11
N VAL A 66 -5.27 -8.51 -18.28
CA VAL A 66 -5.81 -9.48 -17.33
C VAL A 66 -7.31 -9.70 -17.59
N ASP A 67 -7.80 -10.90 -17.31
CA ASP A 67 -9.20 -11.29 -17.40
C ASP A 67 -9.95 -10.77 -16.15
N PRO A 68 -10.87 -9.78 -16.29
CA PRO A 68 -11.58 -9.19 -15.16
C PRO A 68 -12.42 -10.20 -14.37
N GLU A 69 -12.82 -11.31 -14.99
CA GLU A 69 -13.65 -12.34 -14.36
C GLU A 69 -12.83 -13.38 -13.60
N LYS A 70 -11.60 -13.65 -14.05
CA LYS A 70 -10.77 -14.72 -13.51
C LYS A 70 -9.62 -14.25 -12.62
N GLU A 71 -9.14 -13.02 -12.82
CA GLU A 71 -7.86 -12.57 -12.26
C GLU A 71 -8.02 -11.38 -11.31
N VAL A 72 -9.18 -10.71 -11.32
CA VAL A 72 -9.49 -9.59 -10.40
C VAL A 72 -10.35 -10.07 -9.24
N THR A 73 -10.00 -9.69 -8.01
CA THR A 73 -10.82 -9.92 -6.81
C THR A 73 -10.99 -8.62 -6.04
N VAL A 74 -12.20 -8.07 -6.03
CA VAL A 74 -12.54 -6.89 -5.23
C VAL A 74 -12.67 -7.26 -3.75
N THR A 75 -12.17 -6.39 -2.88
CA THR A 75 -12.12 -6.57 -1.42
C THR A 75 -12.50 -5.28 -0.68
N SER A 76 -12.78 -5.39 0.61
CA SER A 76 -13.13 -4.30 1.53
C SER A 76 -11.90 -3.50 1.95
N GLY A 77 -11.25 -2.90 0.94
CA GLY A 77 -9.98 -2.19 1.07
C GLY A 77 -8.76 -3.12 0.93
N CYS A 78 -7.61 -2.54 0.61
CA CYS A 78 -6.37 -3.31 0.42
C CYS A 78 -5.95 -4.07 1.70
N THR A 79 -6.32 -3.60 2.88
CA THR A 79 -6.10 -4.34 4.14
C THR A 79 -6.74 -5.73 4.10
N GLU A 80 -7.94 -5.87 3.54
CA GLU A 80 -8.53 -7.19 3.33
C GLU A 80 -7.83 -7.96 2.20
N ALA A 81 -7.45 -7.30 1.10
CA ALA A 81 -6.67 -7.95 0.03
C ALA A 81 -5.38 -8.60 0.58
N ILE A 82 -4.66 -7.89 1.45
CA ILE A 82 -3.48 -8.40 2.17
C ILE A 82 -3.86 -9.62 3.00
N ALA A 83 -4.87 -9.51 3.87
CA ALA A 83 -5.29 -10.61 4.73
C ALA A 83 -5.74 -11.85 3.92
N ALA A 84 -6.54 -11.66 2.87
CA ALA A 84 -6.99 -12.72 1.98
C ALA A 84 -5.82 -13.37 1.23
N THR A 85 -4.81 -12.59 0.84
CA THR A 85 -3.60 -13.09 0.19
C THR A 85 -2.80 -13.96 1.16
N MET A 86 -2.55 -13.49 2.39
CA MET A 86 -1.81 -14.27 3.38
C MET A 86 -2.56 -15.55 3.75
N LEU A 87 -3.84 -15.45 4.12
CA LEU A 87 -4.65 -16.62 4.53
C LEU A 87 -4.90 -17.60 3.39
N GLY A 88 -4.91 -17.13 2.14
CA GLY A 88 -5.20 -17.95 0.96
C GLY A 88 -3.98 -18.64 0.35
N LEU A 89 -2.76 -18.12 0.58
CA LEU A 89 -1.55 -18.56 -0.15
C LEU A 89 -0.37 -18.96 0.74
N ILE A 90 -0.45 -18.72 2.05
CA ILE A 90 0.59 -19.05 3.02
C ILE A 90 0.10 -20.17 3.93
N ASN A 91 0.95 -21.18 4.14
CA ASN A 91 0.74 -22.25 5.11
C ASN A 91 1.46 -21.97 6.43
N PRO A 92 1.00 -22.54 7.54
CA PRO A 92 1.75 -22.49 8.79
C PRO A 92 3.18 -23.01 8.63
N GLY A 93 4.16 -22.21 9.04
CA GLY A 93 5.59 -22.51 8.97
C GLY A 93 6.31 -21.99 7.72
N ASP A 94 5.58 -21.58 6.68
CA ASP A 94 6.16 -20.92 5.49
C ASP A 94 6.90 -19.64 5.90
N GLU A 95 8.04 -19.36 5.27
CA GLU A 95 8.79 -18.13 5.52
C GLU A 95 8.36 -17.02 4.54
N VAL A 96 8.09 -15.82 5.07
CA VAL A 96 7.78 -14.63 4.27
C VAL A 96 8.77 -13.52 4.61
N ILE A 97 9.38 -12.95 3.57
CA ILE A 97 10.33 -11.85 3.69
C ILE A 97 9.59 -10.51 3.65
N LEU A 98 9.89 -9.63 4.61
CA LEU A 98 9.39 -8.25 4.70
C LEU A 98 10.54 -7.24 4.62
N PHE A 99 10.25 -6.02 4.18
CA PHE A 99 11.16 -4.88 4.22
C PHE A 99 10.75 -3.91 5.33
N ALA A 100 11.54 -3.81 6.40
CA ALA A 100 11.29 -2.89 7.52
C ALA A 100 11.89 -1.50 7.25
N PRO A 101 11.25 -0.41 7.71
CA PRO A 101 9.95 -0.35 8.38
C PRO A 101 8.80 -0.69 7.41
N PHE A 102 7.70 -1.30 7.88
CA PHE A 102 6.62 -1.81 7.03
C PHE A 102 5.22 -1.47 7.58
N TYR A 103 4.18 -1.57 6.78
CA TYR A 103 2.80 -1.44 7.28
C TYR A 103 2.45 -2.59 8.26
N ASP A 104 1.97 -2.24 9.44
CA ASP A 104 1.72 -3.15 10.58
C ASP A 104 0.80 -4.33 10.26
N SER A 105 -0.14 -4.14 9.33
CA SER A 105 -1.04 -5.21 8.87
C SER A 105 -0.30 -6.42 8.27
N TYR A 106 0.91 -6.26 7.74
CA TYR A 106 1.66 -7.36 7.14
C TYR A 106 2.03 -8.40 8.20
N GLU A 107 2.66 -7.97 9.29
CA GLU A 107 3.06 -8.83 10.40
C GLU A 107 1.85 -9.48 11.07
N ALA A 108 0.79 -8.71 11.34
CA ALA A 108 -0.42 -9.23 11.96
C ALA A 108 -1.07 -10.35 11.13
N THR A 109 -1.23 -10.15 9.83
CA THR A 109 -1.89 -11.13 8.94
C THR A 109 -1.01 -12.35 8.65
N LEU A 110 0.31 -12.17 8.56
CA LEU A 110 1.26 -13.29 8.47
C LEU A 110 1.27 -14.14 9.74
N SER A 111 1.20 -13.49 10.90
CA SER A 111 1.09 -14.17 12.20
C SER A 111 -0.22 -14.98 12.29
N MET A 112 -1.34 -14.42 11.82
CA MET A 112 -2.61 -15.15 11.72
C MET A 112 -2.53 -16.38 10.81
N ALA A 113 -1.74 -16.32 9.73
CA ALA A 113 -1.48 -17.45 8.84
C ALA A 113 -0.47 -18.47 9.40
N GLY A 114 0.16 -18.18 10.55
CA GLY A 114 1.20 -19.03 11.15
C GLY A 114 2.54 -18.98 10.41
N ALA A 115 2.81 -17.90 9.67
CA ALA A 115 4.04 -17.73 8.90
C ALA A 115 5.24 -17.42 9.81
N LYS A 116 6.44 -17.75 9.33
CA LYS A 116 7.71 -17.26 9.88
C LYS A 116 8.13 -16.00 9.14
N ILE A 117 8.34 -14.91 9.86
CA ILE A 117 8.68 -13.61 9.25
C ILE A 117 10.20 -13.42 9.24
N LYS A 118 10.76 -13.06 8.08
CA LYS A 118 12.15 -12.63 7.92
C LYS A 118 12.20 -11.17 7.51
N CYS A 119 12.69 -10.30 8.40
CA CYS A 119 12.74 -8.87 8.15
C CYS A 119 14.10 -8.42 7.61
N ILE A 120 14.08 -7.68 6.51
CA ILE A 120 15.22 -6.98 5.93
C ILE A 120 15.06 -5.49 6.24
N THR A 121 16.07 -4.87 6.86
CA THR A 121 15.96 -3.47 7.26
C THR A 121 16.45 -2.54 6.15
N LEU A 122 15.55 -1.70 5.62
CA LEU A 122 15.89 -0.55 4.78
C LEU A 122 16.42 0.58 5.66
N ARG A 123 17.57 1.14 5.31
CA ARG A 123 18.29 2.09 6.17
C ARG A 123 18.43 3.46 5.51
N PRO A 124 18.33 4.56 6.27
CA PRO A 124 18.62 5.89 5.73
C PRO A 124 20.08 5.97 5.24
N PRO A 125 20.40 6.89 4.31
CA PRO A 125 19.54 7.99 3.87
C PRO A 125 18.57 7.65 2.74
N ASP A 126 18.83 6.63 1.93
CA ASP A 126 18.12 6.33 0.69
C ASP A 126 17.14 5.15 0.81
N PHE A 127 17.20 4.39 1.90
CA PHE A 127 16.35 3.22 2.14
C PHE A 127 16.45 2.17 1.02
N SER A 128 17.63 2.07 0.40
CA SER A 128 17.89 1.10 -0.65
C SER A 128 17.80 -0.34 -0.14
N ILE A 129 17.40 -1.26 -1.01
CA ILE A 129 17.31 -2.68 -0.65
C ILE A 129 18.72 -3.25 -0.47
N PRO A 130 19.07 -3.81 0.71
CA PRO A 130 20.36 -4.47 0.90
C PRO A 130 20.34 -5.83 0.18
N ILE A 131 20.68 -5.84 -1.12
CA ILE A 131 20.57 -7.02 -2.00
C ILE A 131 21.30 -8.24 -1.43
N ASN A 132 22.47 -8.08 -0.82
CA ASN A 132 23.20 -9.20 -0.21
C ASN A 132 22.46 -9.81 1.00
N GLU A 133 21.82 -8.97 1.83
CA GLU A 133 20.97 -9.44 2.93
C GLU A 133 19.73 -10.16 2.37
N LEU A 134 19.11 -9.62 1.30
CA LEU A 134 17.99 -10.27 0.62
C LEU A 134 18.35 -11.65 0.06
N ARG A 135 19.45 -11.74 -0.69
CA ARG A 135 19.97 -13.00 -1.23
C ARG A 135 20.23 -14.03 -0.13
N SER A 136 20.75 -13.59 1.00
CA SER A 136 21.06 -14.48 2.14
C SER A 136 19.83 -14.88 2.95
N ALA A 137 18.75 -14.10 2.90
CA ALA A 137 17.52 -14.36 3.64
C ALA A 137 16.68 -15.48 3.00
N ILE A 138 16.75 -15.61 1.66
CA ILE A 138 16.02 -16.64 0.91
C ILE A 138 16.52 -18.03 1.30
N SER A 139 15.57 -18.92 1.54
CA SER A 139 15.79 -20.32 1.87
C SER A 139 14.82 -21.20 1.10
N LYS A 140 14.99 -22.53 1.20
CA LYS A 140 14.02 -23.50 0.67
C LYS A 140 12.62 -23.39 1.27
N ASP A 141 12.49 -22.76 2.44
CA ASP A 141 11.23 -22.56 3.16
C ASP A 141 10.62 -21.18 2.85
N THR A 142 11.30 -20.34 2.06
CA THR A 142 10.80 -19.03 1.62
C THR A 142 9.68 -19.21 0.63
N ARG A 143 8.47 -18.81 1.03
CA ARG A 143 7.26 -18.90 0.21
C ARG A 143 6.99 -17.62 -0.57
N ALA A 144 7.22 -16.46 0.05
CA ALA A 144 6.92 -15.18 -0.57
C ALA A 144 7.86 -14.06 -0.11
N ILE A 145 7.99 -13.04 -0.97
CA ILE A 145 8.47 -11.70 -0.62
C ILE A 145 7.24 -10.77 -0.64
N LEU A 146 6.99 -10.06 0.47
CA LEU A 146 5.98 -9.01 0.51
C LEU A 146 6.68 -7.66 0.43
N MET A 147 6.32 -6.90 -0.59
CA MET A 147 6.89 -5.59 -0.86
C MET A 147 5.82 -4.51 -0.96
N ASN A 148 6.18 -3.28 -0.61
CA ASN A 148 5.34 -2.12 -0.78
C ASN A 148 6.10 -1.04 -1.54
N THR A 149 5.61 -0.63 -2.71
CA THR A 149 6.22 0.44 -3.50
C THR A 149 5.15 1.22 -4.25
N PRO A 150 5.08 2.56 -4.12
CA PRO A 150 5.88 3.41 -3.21
C PRO A 150 5.75 3.04 -1.72
N HIS A 151 6.88 3.02 -1.03
CA HIS A 151 7.06 2.36 0.26
C HIS A 151 6.65 3.24 1.44
N ASN A 152 5.54 2.91 2.09
CA ASN A 152 5.13 3.45 3.39
C ASN A 152 5.91 2.74 4.50
N PRO A 153 6.63 3.47 5.39
CA PRO A 153 6.56 4.92 5.62
C PRO A 153 7.66 5.75 4.96
N THR A 154 8.65 5.13 4.33
CA THR A 154 9.88 5.82 3.90
C THR A 154 9.71 6.81 2.75
N GLY A 155 8.68 6.63 1.92
CA GLY A 155 8.53 7.30 0.64
C GLY A 155 9.46 6.79 -0.47
N LYS A 156 10.26 5.74 -0.22
CA LYS A 156 11.14 5.12 -1.21
C LYS A 156 10.31 4.49 -2.33
N MET A 157 10.74 4.68 -3.57
CA MET A 157 10.30 3.89 -4.70
C MET A 157 11.35 2.85 -5.05
N PHE A 158 10.96 1.60 -5.26
CA PHE A 158 11.90 0.56 -5.67
C PHE A 158 12.31 0.82 -7.12
N THR A 159 13.62 0.86 -7.35
CA THR A 159 14.20 1.12 -8.67
C THR A 159 14.03 -0.09 -9.57
N LYS A 160 14.14 0.12 -10.90
CA LYS A 160 14.10 -0.99 -11.85
C LYS A 160 15.16 -2.06 -11.56
N ASP A 161 16.36 -1.65 -11.14
CA ASP A 161 17.44 -2.58 -10.82
C ASP A 161 17.13 -3.39 -9.56
N GLU A 162 16.64 -2.76 -8.49
CA GLU A 162 16.17 -3.46 -7.30
C GLU A 162 15.03 -4.44 -7.61
N LEU A 163 14.08 -4.04 -8.47
CA LEU A 163 12.98 -4.91 -8.91
C LEU A 163 13.47 -6.09 -9.75
N ASN A 164 14.47 -5.89 -10.61
CA ASN A 164 15.08 -6.97 -11.39
C ASN A 164 15.83 -7.97 -10.49
N GLU A 165 16.49 -7.49 -9.42
CA GLU A 165 17.13 -8.34 -8.42
C GLU A 165 16.10 -9.19 -7.66
N ILE A 166 15.00 -8.59 -7.21
CA ILE A 166 13.87 -9.32 -6.60
C ILE A 166 13.31 -10.34 -7.61
N ALA A 167 13.05 -9.92 -8.85
CA ALA A 167 12.48 -10.78 -9.87
C ALA A 167 13.36 -12.00 -10.15
N SER A 168 14.66 -11.79 -10.34
CA SER A 168 15.63 -12.86 -10.56
C SER A 168 15.62 -13.87 -9.41
N LEU A 169 15.63 -13.38 -8.17
CA LEU A 169 15.56 -14.22 -6.98
C LEU A 169 14.25 -15.01 -6.87
N CYS A 170 13.12 -14.38 -7.18
CA CYS A 170 11.82 -15.05 -7.15
C CYS A 170 11.69 -16.13 -8.21
N ILE A 171 12.25 -15.89 -9.41
CA ILE A 171 12.25 -16.87 -10.50
C ILE A 171 13.19 -18.04 -10.16
N GLU A 172 14.41 -17.76 -9.70
CA GLU A 172 15.41 -18.77 -9.37
C GLU A 172 14.96 -19.73 -8.26
N ASN A 173 14.17 -19.23 -7.29
CA ASN A 173 13.80 -19.97 -6.07
C ASN A 173 12.31 -20.35 -6.01
N ASP A 174 11.55 -20.10 -7.07
CA ASP A 174 10.10 -20.29 -7.13
C ASP A 174 9.33 -19.61 -5.97
N VAL A 175 9.69 -18.37 -5.68
CA VAL A 175 9.11 -17.56 -4.60
C VAL A 175 8.01 -16.66 -5.16
N LEU A 176 6.90 -16.54 -4.43
CA LEU A 176 5.81 -15.63 -4.77
C LEU A 176 6.15 -14.17 -4.41
N VAL A 177 5.47 -13.21 -5.05
CA VAL A 177 5.53 -11.81 -4.66
C VAL A 177 4.14 -11.31 -4.29
N PHE A 178 4.03 -10.71 -3.11
CA PHE A 178 2.86 -9.95 -2.70
C PHE A 178 3.21 -8.47 -2.79
N SER A 179 2.71 -7.80 -3.84
CA SER A 179 3.04 -6.41 -4.15
C SER A 179 1.92 -5.50 -3.69
N ASP A 180 2.14 -4.75 -2.61
CA ASP A 180 1.25 -3.68 -2.16
C ASP A 180 1.61 -2.38 -2.91
N GLU A 181 0.72 -1.99 -3.83
CA GLU A 181 0.92 -0.87 -4.74
C GLU A 181 -0.12 0.25 -4.51
N VAL A 182 -0.67 0.37 -3.29
CA VAL A 182 -1.73 1.36 -2.97
C VAL A 182 -1.36 2.83 -3.21
N TYR A 183 -0.07 3.11 -3.40
CA TYR A 183 0.46 4.45 -3.66
C TYR A 183 1.00 4.62 -5.08
N ASP A 184 0.71 3.71 -6.02
CA ASP A 184 1.21 3.75 -7.40
C ASP A 184 0.97 5.10 -8.10
N LYS A 185 -0.15 5.77 -7.80
CA LYS A 185 -0.47 7.11 -8.34
C LYS A 185 0.24 8.27 -7.64
N LEU A 186 0.89 8.01 -6.51
CA LEU A 186 1.71 8.98 -5.77
C LEU A 186 3.20 8.70 -5.98
N SER A 187 3.60 8.57 -7.24
CA SER A 187 5.00 8.51 -7.68
C SER A 187 5.43 9.85 -8.26
N PHE A 188 6.46 10.49 -7.69
CA PHE A 188 6.80 11.89 -7.99
C PHE A 188 8.01 12.05 -8.90
N GLU A 189 9.09 11.30 -8.64
CA GLU A 189 10.37 11.49 -9.32
C GLU A 189 10.60 10.46 -10.44
N MET A 190 9.88 9.35 -10.38
CA MET A 190 9.90 8.29 -11.39
C MET A 190 8.51 7.67 -11.53
N ASP A 191 8.28 7.01 -12.65
CA ASP A 191 7.08 6.21 -12.83
C ASP A 191 7.12 4.96 -11.96
N HIS A 192 5.95 4.57 -11.46
CA HIS A 192 5.80 3.32 -10.74
C HIS A 192 5.93 2.13 -11.70
N ILE A 193 6.69 1.12 -11.28
CA ILE A 193 6.85 -0.14 -12.01
C ILE A 193 6.20 -1.22 -11.16
N SER A 194 5.08 -1.77 -11.62
CA SER A 194 4.53 -2.97 -11.00
C SER A 194 5.45 -4.13 -11.28
N ILE A 195 5.87 -4.87 -10.25
CA ILE A 195 6.76 -6.01 -10.43
C ILE A 195 6.13 -7.10 -11.31
N ALA A 196 4.79 -7.19 -11.32
CA ALA A 196 4.05 -8.11 -12.19
C ALA A 196 4.31 -7.85 -13.68
N SER A 197 4.71 -6.64 -14.08
CA SER A 197 5.01 -6.29 -15.47
C SER A 197 6.42 -6.68 -15.92
N LEU A 198 7.26 -7.14 -15.00
CA LEU A 198 8.58 -7.66 -15.35
C LEU A 198 8.47 -9.07 -15.95
N PRO A 199 9.36 -9.44 -16.90
CA PRO A 199 9.34 -10.77 -17.50
C PRO A 199 9.42 -11.88 -16.45
N GLY A 200 8.49 -12.84 -16.49
CA GLY A 200 8.46 -14.00 -15.58
C GLY A 200 7.90 -13.72 -14.17
N MET A 201 7.35 -12.51 -13.94
CA MET A 201 6.82 -12.14 -12.64
C MET A 201 5.31 -12.18 -12.54
N TYR A 202 4.57 -12.03 -13.64
CA TYR A 202 3.10 -12.05 -13.62
C TYR A 202 2.57 -13.35 -13.00
N GLU A 203 3.13 -14.49 -13.38
CA GLU A 203 2.68 -15.82 -12.95
C GLU A 203 2.88 -16.08 -11.44
N ARG A 204 3.63 -15.24 -10.72
CA ARG A 204 3.95 -15.45 -9.30
C ARG A 204 3.62 -14.24 -8.42
N THR A 205 2.92 -13.24 -8.98
CA THR A 205 2.63 -12.00 -8.26
C THR A 205 1.15 -11.86 -7.93
N VAL A 206 0.86 -11.49 -6.70
CA VAL A 206 -0.43 -10.91 -6.30
C VAL A 206 -0.23 -9.41 -6.13
N THR A 207 -0.82 -8.62 -7.03
CA THR A 207 -0.75 -7.16 -7.00
C THR A 207 -1.98 -6.61 -6.27
N MET A 208 -1.78 -5.86 -5.20
CA MET A 208 -2.84 -5.36 -4.32
C MET A 208 -2.87 -3.82 -4.37
N ASN A 209 -4.06 -3.25 -4.42
CA ASN A 209 -4.23 -1.80 -4.49
C ASN A 209 -5.56 -1.35 -3.84
N SER A 210 -5.77 -0.05 -3.68
CA SER A 210 -6.93 0.56 -3.03
C SER A 210 -7.39 1.83 -3.74
N LEU A 211 -8.72 1.98 -3.82
CA LEU A 211 -9.34 3.23 -4.25
C LEU A 211 -9.03 4.38 -3.28
N GLY A 212 -9.09 4.10 -1.98
CA GLY A 212 -9.16 5.13 -0.95
C GLY A 212 -7.90 5.99 -0.86
N LYS A 213 -6.74 5.44 -1.23
CA LYS A 213 -5.45 6.16 -1.18
C LYS A 213 -5.28 7.13 -2.35
N THR A 214 -5.78 6.76 -3.53
CA THR A 214 -5.73 7.60 -4.73
C THR A 214 -6.81 8.68 -4.75
N PHE A 215 -8.03 8.35 -4.31
CA PHE A 215 -9.19 9.24 -4.43
C PHE A 215 -9.59 9.95 -3.12
N SER A 216 -8.79 9.84 -2.07
CA SER A 216 -9.08 10.42 -0.75
C SER A 216 -10.37 9.91 -0.09
N LEU A 217 -10.79 8.69 -0.45
CA LEU A 217 -12.00 8.03 0.05
C LEU A 217 -11.65 6.84 0.96
N THR A 218 -10.72 7.04 1.90
CA THR A 218 -10.15 5.97 2.73
C THR A 218 -11.19 5.21 3.56
N GLY A 219 -12.25 5.90 4.01
CA GLY A 219 -13.37 5.32 4.75
C GLY A 219 -14.29 4.42 3.91
N TRP A 220 -14.22 4.49 2.57
CA TRP A 220 -15.10 3.68 1.71
C TRP A 220 -14.69 2.23 1.61
N LYS A 221 -13.45 1.91 2.02
CA LYS A 221 -12.93 0.54 2.08
C LYS A 221 -13.19 -0.24 0.78
N ILE A 222 -12.73 0.31 -0.35
CA ILE A 222 -12.67 -0.42 -1.64
C ILE A 222 -11.20 -0.67 -2.01
N GLY A 223 -10.88 -1.93 -2.25
CA GLY A 223 -9.57 -2.38 -2.73
C GLY A 223 -9.71 -3.62 -3.59
N TRP A 224 -8.60 -4.12 -4.09
CA TRP A 224 -8.59 -5.30 -4.97
C TRP A 224 -7.24 -5.98 -4.98
N ALA A 225 -7.25 -7.24 -5.40
CA ALA A 225 -6.08 -8.01 -5.79
C ALA A 225 -6.19 -8.41 -7.27
N ILE A 226 -5.07 -8.39 -7.98
CA ILE A 226 -4.90 -8.90 -9.34
C ILE A 226 -3.84 -9.99 -9.30
N ALA A 227 -4.19 -11.20 -9.73
CA ALA A 227 -3.26 -12.31 -9.79
C ALA A 227 -3.69 -13.34 -10.85
N PRO A 228 -2.76 -14.15 -11.38
CA PRO A 228 -3.10 -15.25 -12.27
C PRO A 228 -4.09 -16.23 -11.61
N PRO A 229 -4.89 -17.00 -12.39
CA PRO A 229 -6.02 -17.75 -11.85
C PRO A 229 -5.66 -18.75 -10.74
N HIS A 230 -4.46 -19.34 -10.78
CA HIS A 230 -4.00 -20.30 -9.79
C HIS A 230 -3.68 -19.66 -8.42
N LEU A 231 -3.33 -18.37 -8.38
CA LEU A 231 -3.17 -17.60 -7.13
C LEU A 231 -4.50 -16.97 -6.71
N THR A 232 -5.23 -16.39 -7.67
CA THR A 232 -6.53 -15.77 -7.42
C THR A 232 -7.52 -16.75 -6.77
N TRP A 233 -7.42 -18.04 -7.07
CA TRP A 233 -8.24 -19.05 -6.40
C TRP A 233 -8.10 -19.01 -4.86
N GLY A 234 -6.88 -19.02 -4.33
CA GLY A 234 -6.63 -18.99 -2.88
C GLY A 234 -7.11 -17.68 -2.25
N VAL A 235 -6.82 -16.55 -2.90
CA VAL A 235 -7.30 -15.23 -2.46
C VAL A 235 -8.83 -15.20 -2.38
N ARG A 236 -9.53 -15.72 -3.38
CA ARG A 236 -11.00 -15.78 -3.40
C ARG A 236 -11.56 -16.72 -2.34
N GLN A 237 -10.91 -17.85 -2.05
CA GLN A 237 -11.34 -18.75 -0.98
C GLN A 237 -11.29 -18.06 0.38
N ALA A 238 -10.21 -17.35 0.69
CA ALA A 238 -10.11 -16.58 1.93
C ALA A 238 -11.13 -15.44 1.97
N HIS A 239 -11.20 -14.62 0.92
CA HIS A 239 -12.13 -13.49 0.80
C HIS A 239 -13.60 -13.89 1.04
N ALA A 240 -14.02 -15.04 0.49
CA ALA A 240 -15.40 -15.54 0.60
C ALA A 240 -15.87 -15.70 2.05
N PHE A 241 -14.95 -15.90 3.00
CA PHE A 241 -15.26 -16.07 4.42
C PHE A 241 -14.77 -14.93 5.31
N LEU A 242 -13.96 -14.01 4.78
CA LEU A 242 -13.62 -12.76 5.47
C LEU A 242 -14.80 -11.78 5.43
N THR A 243 -15.32 -11.53 4.23
CA THR A 243 -16.42 -10.57 4.04
C THR A 243 -17.49 -11.05 3.07
N PHE A 244 -17.25 -12.16 2.35
CA PHE A 244 -18.07 -12.68 1.25
C PHE A 244 -18.17 -11.77 0.03
N ALA A 245 -18.57 -10.51 0.22
CA ALA A 245 -18.68 -9.49 -0.82
C ALA A 245 -18.51 -8.09 -0.20
N THR A 246 -18.01 -7.15 -1.01
CA THR A 246 -17.81 -5.74 -0.62
C THR A 246 -19.04 -4.87 -0.96
N SER A 247 -19.18 -3.70 -0.34
CA SER A 247 -20.27 -2.73 -0.55
C SER A 247 -20.59 -2.43 -2.04
N THR A 248 -21.69 -2.98 -2.54
CA THR A 248 -22.16 -2.88 -3.93
C THR A 248 -22.29 -1.44 -4.47
N PRO A 249 -22.90 -0.47 -3.76
CA PRO A 249 -23.02 0.88 -4.31
C PRO A 249 -21.66 1.58 -4.40
N MET A 250 -20.76 1.34 -3.44
CA MET A 250 -19.41 1.89 -3.45
C MET A 250 -18.56 1.29 -4.58
N GLN A 251 -18.78 0.01 -4.94
CA GLN A 251 -18.12 -0.59 -6.09
C GLN A 251 -18.51 0.09 -7.41
N SER A 252 -19.77 0.52 -7.57
CA SER A 252 -20.19 1.26 -8.77
C SER A 252 -19.47 2.61 -8.87
N ALA A 253 -19.34 3.32 -7.76
CA ALA A 253 -18.61 4.59 -7.71
C ALA A 253 -17.10 4.41 -7.93
N ALA A 254 -16.52 3.33 -7.41
CA ALA A 254 -15.13 2.97 -7.65
C ALA A 254 -14.83 2.75 -9.14
N ALA A 255 -15.76 2.14 -9.88
CA ALA A 255 -15.63 1.96 -11.32
C ALA A 255 -15.60 3.32 -12.06
N THR A 256 -16.45 4.26 -11.64
CA THR A 256 -16.42 5.65 -12.14
C THR A 256 -15.09 6.33 -11.82
N ALA A 257 -14.59 6.19 -10.59
CA ALA A 257 -13.32 6.77 -10.17
C ALA A 257 -12.13 6.25 -11.00
N LEU A 258 -12.03 4.93 -11.21
CA LEU A 258 -10.94 4.34 -11.98
C LEU A 258 -10.94 4.76 -13.46
N ARG A 259 -12.07 5.26 -13.97
CA ARG A 259 -12.21 5.84 -15.32
C ARG A 259 -11.99 7.35 -15.37
N ALA A 260 -11.55 7.97 -14.27
CA ALA A 260 -11.14 9.37 -14.26
C ALA A 260 -10.10 9.65 -15.37
N PRO A 261 -10.15 10.85 -15.98
CA PRO A 261 -9.18 11.25 -16.98
C PRO A 261 -7.77 11.35 -16.37
N ASP A 262 -6.74 11.27 -17.21
CA ASP A 262 -5.34 11.32 -16.72
C ASP A 262 -5.02 12.64 -16.02
N SER A 263 -5.68 13.73 -16.42
CA SER A 263 -5.56 15.04 -15.77
C SER A 263 -5.86 14.99 -14.28
N TYR A 264 -6.76 14.13 -13.81
CA TYR A 264 -7.01 13.96 -12.37
C TYR A 264 -5.77 13.47 -11.62
N TYR A 265 -5.07 12.49 -12.18
CA TYR A 265 -3.87 11.91 -11.55
C TYR A 265 -2.67 12.86 -11.66
N GLU A 266 -2.55 13.61 -12.74
CA GLU A 266 -1.56 14.68 -12.91
C GLU A 266 -1.75 15.80 -11.87
N GLU A 267 -2.99 16.26 -11.69
CA GLU A 267 -3.35 17.25 -10.66
C GLU A 267 -3.10 16.71 -9.25
N LEU A 268 -3.50 15.47 -8.97
CA LEU A 268 -3.24 14.80 -7.70
C LEU A 268 -1.74 14.79 -7.36
N LYS A 269 -0.89 14.38 -8.31
CA LYS A 269 0.58 14.39 -8.13
C LYS A 269 1.10 15.79 -7.88
N LYS A 270 0.69 16.77 -8.70
CA LYS A 270 1.09 18.17 -8.57
C LYS A 270 0.75 18.73 -7.18
N ASP A 271 -0.45 18.46 -6.69
CA ASP A 271 -0.92 18.94 -5.38
C ASP A 271 -0.12 18.33 -4.24
N TYR A 272 0.14 17.01 -4.27
CA TYR A 272 0.95 16.37 -3.24
C TYR A 272 2.42 16.80 -3.30
N MET A 273 2.99 17.03 -4.49
CA MET A 273 4.35 17.57 -4.63
C MET A 273 4.46 18.98 -4.04
N ALA A 274 3.46 19.84 -4.25
CA ALA A 274 3.41 21.17 -3.64
C ALA A 274 3.32 21.10 -2.10
N LYS A 275 2.47 20.23 -1.56
CA LYS A 275 2.35 19.99 -0.10
C LYS A 275 3.66 19.44 0.48
N LYS A 276 4.29 18.48 -0.19
CA LYS A 276 5.59 17.92 0.18
C LYS A 276 6.65 19.04 0.23
N ALA A 277 6.72 19.91 -0.77
CA ALA A 277 7.70 20.99 -0.82
C ALA A 277 7.56 21.93 0.39
N ILE A 278 6.34 22.35 0.73
CA ILE A 278 6.06 23.19 1.91
C ILE A 278 6.53 22.50 3.20
N LEU A 279 6.21 21.21 3.37
CA LEU A 279 6.59 20.47 4.57
C LEU A 279 8.11 20.28 4.67
N VAL A 280 8.77 19.92 3.57
CA VAL A 280 10.23 19.76 3.51
C VAL A 280 10.95 21.08 3.84
N GLU A 281 10.49 22.19 3.26
CA GLU A 281 11.07 23.52 3.54
C GLU A 281 10.95 23.87 5.02
N GLY A 282 9.75 23.71 5.60
CA GLY A 282 9.51 23.97 7.01
C GLY A 282 10.35 23.09 7.95
N LEU A 283 10.43 21.79 7.68
CA LEU A 283 11.22 20.85 8.48
C LEU A 283 12.72 21.19 8.46
N ASN A 284 13.27 21.50 7.28
CA ASN A 284 14.66 21.92 7.16
C ASN A 284 14.91 23.25 7.88
N ALA A 285 13.99 24.22 7.80
CA ALA A 285 14.12 25.51 8.48
C ALA A 285 14.13 25.36 10.01
N VAL A 286 13.41 24.38 10.55
CA VAL A 286 13.40 24.05 12.00
C VAL A 286 14.65 23.28 12.43
N GLY A 287 15.44 22.74 11.48
CA GLY A 287 16.68 22.03 11.76
C GLY A 287 16.57 20.50 11.74
N PHE A 288 15.45 19.95 11.28
CA PHE A 288 15.38 18.52 10.98
C PHE A 288 16.27 18.19 9.79
N LYS A 289 16.88 17.01 9.82
CA LYS A 289 17.42 16.40 8.61
C LYS A 289 16.32 15.59 7.94
N VAL A 290 15.87 16.05 6.77
CA VAL A 290 14.80 15.39 6.01
C VAL A 290 15.40 14.37 5.03
N PHE A 291 14.91 13.13 5.04
CA PHE A 291 15.35 12.12 4.07
C PHE A 291 14.58 12.22 2.74
N PRO A 292 15.18 11.80 1.61
CA PRO A 292 14.49 11.71 0.32
C PRO A 292 13.22 10.86 0.40
N SER A 293 12.17 11.30 -0.32
CA SER A 293 10.87 10.61 -0.39
C SER A 293 10.31 10.79 -1.81
N SER A 294 10.47 9.80 -2.67
CA SER A 294 10.11 9.88 -4.10
C SER A 294 8.66 9.48 -4.39
N GLY A 295 7.92 9.03 -3.40
CA GLY A 295 6.50 8.72 -3.51
C GLY A 295 5.78 8.66 -2.17
N THR A 296 4.51 8.22 -2.19
CA THR A 296 3.56 8.32 -1.06
C THR A 296 3.28 9.78 -0.66
N TYR A 297 2.63 10.00 0.48
CA TYR A 297 2.53 11.32 1.11
C TYR A 297 3.24 11.37 2.48
N PHE A 298 4.17 10.45 2.73
CA PHE A 298 4.96 10.39 3.95
C PHE A 298 6.37 10.96 3.76
N ILE A 299 6.93 11.47 4.85
CA ILE A 299 8.30 11.98 4.92
C ILE A 299 8.93 11.45 6.20
N ILE A 300 10.16 10.94 6.11
CA ILE A 300 10.95 10.57 7.28
C ILE A 300 11.94 11.70 7.59
N VAL A 301 12.03 12.04 8.87
CA VAL A 301 12.97 13.01 9.40
C VAL A 301 13.85 12.39 10.47
N ASP A 302 15.09 12.87 10.55
CA ASP A 302 16.02 12.58 11.62
C ASP A 302 15.96 13.70 12.66
N HIS A 303 15.60 13.30 13.88
CA HIS A 303 15.41 14.17 15.03
C HIS A 303 16.66 14.31 15.90
N THR A 304 17.75 13.59 15.60
CA THR A 304 18.98 13.63 16.40
C THR A 304 19.59 15.02 16.61
N PRO A 305 19.43 16.02 15.71
CA PRO A 305 19.87 17.39 15.98
C PRO A 305 19.26 18.04 17.23
N PHE A 306 18.12 17.53 17.72
CA PHE A 306 17.43 18.06 18.90
C PHE A 306 17.86 17.41 20.22
N GLY A 307 18.78 16.43 20.20
CA GLY A 307 19.44 15.92 21.40
C GLY A 307 18.60 14.99 22.30
N LEU A 308 17.40 14.58 21.88
CA LEU A 308 16.58 13.60 22.60
C LEU A 308 17.04 12.16 22.31
N LYS A 309 16.96 11.29 23.32
CA LYS A 309 17.65 10.00 23.35
C LYS A 309 17.14 8.99 22.32
N ASN A 310 15.84 9.01 22.05
CA ASN A 310 15.17 8.13 21.13
C ASN A 310 13.92 8.82 20.56
N ASP A 311 13.32 8.22 19.54
CA ASP A 311 12.16 8.77 18.86
C ASP A 311 10.90 8.76 19.73
N VAL A 312 10.77 7.83 20.68
CA VAL A 312 9.66 7.84 21.67
C VAL A 312 9.70 9.10 22.51
N GLU A 313 10.84 9.38 23.16
CA GLU A 313 11.04 10.61 23.94
C GLU A 313 10.88 11.86 23.05
N PHE A 314 11.29 11.79 21.79
CA PHE A 314 11.10 12.89 20.84
C PHE A 314 9.63 13.16 20.50
N CYS A 315 8.83 12.11 20.26
CA CYS A 315 7.40 12.26 20.02
C CYS A 315 6.65 12.71 21.28
N GLU A 316 7.06 12.25 22.47
CA GLU A 316 6.53 12.75 23.74
C GLU A 316 6.78 14.26 23.88
N TYR A 317 8.00 14.72 23.60
CA TYR A 317 8.31 16.16 23.56
C TYR A 317 7.48 16.92 22.53
N LEU A 318 7.25 16.35 21.34
CA LEU A 318 6.40 17.00 20.33
C LEU A 318 4.94 17.13 20.77
N ASN A 319 4.42 16.19 21.57
CA ASN A 319 3.07 16.30 22.13
C ASN A 319 2.95 17.52 23.07
N ASP A 320 4.02 17.85 23.82
CA ASP A 320 4.05 19.03 24.70
C ASP A 320 4.00 20.36 23.93
N VAL A 321 4.40 20.35 22.65
CA VAL A 321 4.28 21.49 21.72
C VAL A 321 3.16 21.31 20.68
N GLU A 322 2.22 20.39 20.96
CA GLU A 322 1.00 20.16 20.18
C GLU A 322 1.23 19.71 18.71
N ILE A 323 2.35 19.04 18.44
CA ILE A 323 2.67 18.42 17.14
C ILE A 323 2.64 16.89 17.28
N TYR A 324 1.89 16.21 16.41
CA TYR A 324 1.73 14.75 16.49
C TYR A 324 2.24 14.06 15.23
N ILE A 325 3.29 13.24 15.35
CA ILE A 325 3.93 12.48 14.24
C ILE A 325 3.97 10.98 14.56
N LEU A 326 4.16 10.12 13.54
CA LEU A 326 4.26 8.66 13.73
C LEU A 326 5.70 8.23 14.05
N LEU A 327 5.86 7.31 15.00
CA LEU A 327 7.14 6.67 15.34
C LEU A 327 7.56 5.66 14.27
N VAL A 328 8.86 5.62 13.96
CA VAL A 328 9.43 4.60 13.06
C VAL A 328 10.05 3.44 13.87
N SER A 329 10.50 3.66 15.12
CA SER A 329 11.12 2.60 15.94
C SER A 329 10.13 1.62 16.56
N ASP A 330 8.85 1.96 16.68
CA ASP A 330 7.84 1.08 17.29
C ASP A 330 7.58 -0.18 16.44
N GLN A 331 8.03 -0.18 15.19
CA GLN A 331 7.97 -1.34 14.29
C GLN A 331 9.19 -2.28 14.41
N ARG A 332 10.20 -1.93 15.22
CA ARG A 332 11.36 -2.79 15.49
C ARG A 332 11.24 -3.57 16.80
N LYS A 333 10.26 -3.28 17.65
CA LYS A 333 10.13 -3.85 19.00
C LYS A 333 9.14 -5.03 19.11
N GLN A 334 8.58 -5.53 18.00
CA GLN A 334 7.70 -6.71 18.01
C GLN A 334 8.40 -8.05 17.68
N ILE A 335 9.74 -8.06 17.52
CA ILE A 335 10.52 -9.28 17.25
C ILE A 335 11.28 -9.74 18.49
#